data_AF-A0A7V9UE56-F1
#
_entry.id   AF-A0A7V9UE56-F1
#
_cell.length_a   1.000
_cell.length_b   1.000
_cell.length_c   1.000
_cell.angle_alpha   90.00
_cell.angle_beta   90.00
_cell.angle_gamma   90.00
#
_symmetry.space_group_name_H-M   'P 1'
#
loop_
_entity.id
_entity.type
_entity.pdbx_description
1 polymer ?
#
loop_
_entity_poly.entity_id
_entity_poly.type
_entity_poly.pdbx_seq_one_letter_code
_entity_poly.pdbx_strand_id
1 'polypeptide(L)'
;MATTTTTGGRLPIWVAAGLPVAAIVLLVTVFLVLDPIGSLREIPPVEAVAVERTVLNENEIVLSLRNDGPDTVTIAQVLVNEAYNDFDITDADLGRLESATIQIPYPWEEGLPIGIALLTSTGGLVEHEIEIASLTPQADAKTFLVYGLLGVYIGVIPVAIGLLFFPALRRASARWIGFFLALTVGLLAFLLIDTVAEGVELAGETAASLNGLALFAAGALGVVLALTVLGNALDRRRSGADGSAAAGSGGVRGLALAYLIAAGIGLHNLGEGLAVGAALAAGEVALGSGLVLGFAIHNTTEGLAIVSPLGGNAERPSLWHFAGLGAVAGVPTIFGAWAGGFAFSPAWAAVAFGIAAGAIGQVIWQITKGMKKSTGLASGLGAAGFMTGLVIMYVTGLFAA
;
A
#
# COMPACT_ATOMS: atom_id res chain seq x y z
N MET A 1 -58.09 -23.73 35.72
CA MET A 1 -57.29 -24.14 34.55
C MET A 1 -56.05 -23.27 34.50
N ALA A 2 -54.93 -23.77 35.00
CA ALA A 2 -53.65 -23.07 34.96
C ALA A 2 -53.00 -23.35 33.59
N THR A 3 -52.77 -22.31 32.81
CA THR A 3 -51.97 -22.34 31.58
C THR A 3 -50.50 -22.47 31.97
N THR A 4 -49.93 -23.66 31.81
CA THR A 4 -48.50 -23.92 31.91
C THR A 4 -47.80 -23.32 30.70
N THR A 5 -47.22 -22.13 30.87
CA THR A 5 -46.24 -21.57 29.94
C THR A 5 -44.97 -22.41 30.02
N THR A 6 -44.70 -23.21 28.99
CA THR A 6 -43.44 -23.91 28.81
C THR A 6 -42.34 -22.89 28.52
N THR A 7 -41.48 -22.64 29.50
CA THR A 7 -40.21 -21.93 29.31
C THR A 7 -39.28 -22.85 28.52
N GLY A 8 -39.32 -22.75 27.19
CA GLY A 8 -38.31 -23.37 26.33
C GLY A 8 -36.92 -22.92 26.78
N GLY A 9 -36.13 -23.87 27.30
CA GLY A 9 -34.78 -23.61 27.78
C GLY A 9 -33.95 -23.00 26.67
N ARG A 10 -33.62 -21.72 26.79
CA ARG A 10 -32.70 -21.06 25.87
C ARG A 10 -31.32 -21.68 26.09
N LEU A 11 -30.82 -22.38 25.07
CA LEU A 11 -29.46 -22.94 25.08
C LEU A 11 -28.46 -21.83 25.43
N PRO A 12 -27.45 -22.11 26.26
CA PRO A 12 -26.39 -21.15 26.53
C PRO A 12 -25.73 -20.69 25.22
N ILE A 13 -25.44 -19.40 25.10
CA ILE A 13 -24.94 -18.79 23.85
C ILE A 13 -23.67 -19.48 23.35
N TRP A 14 -22.80 -19.98 24.24
CA TRP A 14 -21.59 -20.71 23.87
C TRP A 14 -21.88 -22.10 23.28
N VAL A 15 -22.96 -22.78 23.70
CA VAL A 15 -23.42 -24.04 23.09
C VAL A 15 -24.02 -23.77 21.73
N ALA A 16 -24.84 -22.72 21.62
CA ALA A 16 -25.44 -22.30 20.35
C ALA A 16 -24.41 -21.80 19.33
N ALA A 17 -23.31 -21.16 19.79
CA ALA A 17 -22.21 -20.72 18.95
C ALA A 17 -21.20 -21.84 18.64
N GLY A 18 -21.01 -22.80 19.56
CA GLY A 18 -20.11 -23.93 19.37
C GLY A 18 -20.67 -25.01 18.43
N LEU A 19 -21.99 -25.18 18.38
CA LEU A 19 -22.64 -26.19 17.53
C LEU A 19 -22.38 -25.98 16.02
N PRO A 20 -22.51 -24.77 15.44
CA PRO A 20 -22.13 -24.52 14.05
C PRO A 20 -20.65 -24.77 13.78
N VAL A 21 -19.76 -24.34 14.68
CA VAL A 21 -18.31 -24.54 14.52
C VAL A 21 -17.97 -26.02 14.54
N ALA A 22 -18.52 -26.78 15.48
CA ALA A 22 -18.33 -28.22 15.56
C ALA A 22 -18.92 -28.95 14.34
N ALA A 23 -20.07 -28.51 13.83
CA ALA A 23 -20.65 -29.04 12.61
C ALA A 23 -19.79 -28.76 11.37
N ILE A 24 -19.19 -27.55 11.27
CA ILE A 24 -18.24 -27.20 10.20
C ILE A 24 -16.99 -28.09 10.30
N VAL A 25 -16.39 -28.20 11.49
CA VAL A 25 -15.20 -29.05 11.70
C VAL A 25 -15.50 -30.50 11.35
N LEU A 26 -16.64 -31.04 11.78
CA LEU A 26 -17.08 -32.38 11.43
C LEU A 26 -17.27 -32.53 9.91
N LEU A 27 -17.95 -31.59 9.26
CA LEU A 27 -18.18 -31.62 7.81
C LEU A 27 -16.86 -31.58 7.03
N VAL A 28 -15.93 -30.69 7.40
CA VAL A 28 -14.59 -30.62 6.82
C VAL A 28 -13.83 -31.93 7.05
N THR A 29 -13.88 -32.49 8.25
CA THR A 29 -13.18 -33.74 8.58
C THR A 29 -13.74 -34.91 7.77
N VAL A 30 -15.06 -35.03 7.69
CA VAL A 30 -15.75 -36.04 6.87
C VAL A 30 -15.39 -35.88 5.40
N PHE A 31 -15.36 -34.65 4.88
CA PHE A 31 -14.99 -34.38 3.50
C PHE A 31 -13.52 -34.75 3.20
N LEU A 32 -12.59 -34.39 4.09
CA LEU A 32 -11.16 -34.70 3.93
C LEU A 32 -10.87 -36.20 4.05
N VAL A 33 -11.59 -36.94 4.91
CA VAL A 33 -11.38 -38.38 5.10
C VAL A 33 -12.07 -39.22 4.02
N LEU A 34 -13.27 -38.85 3.61
CA LEU A 34 -14.03 -39.62 2.60
C LEU A 34 -13.60 -39.29 1.17
N ASP A 35 -12.90 -38.17 0.95
CA ASP A 35 -12.47 -37.65 -0.35
C ASP A 35 -13.47 -37.94 -1.49
N PRO A 36 -14.73 -37.49 -1.36
CA PRO A 36 -15.83 -37.91 -2.22
C PRO A 36 -15.64 -37.53 -3.70
N ILE A 37 -14.67 -36.65 -3.99
CA ILE A 37 -14.32 -36.17 -5.33
C ILE A 37 -12.93 -36.64 -5.79
N GLY A 38 -12.23 -37.49 -5.01
CA GLY A 38 -10.91 -38.01 -5.37
C GLY A 38 -10.91 -38.77 -6.69
N SER A 39 -12.00 -39.48 -7.00
CA SER A 39 -12.20 -40.17 -8.28
C SER A 39 -12.37 -39.23 -9.48
N LEU A 40 -12.54 -37.93 -9.26
CA LEU A 40 -12.62 -36.90 -10.32
C LEU A 40 -11.26 -36.23 -10.56
N ARG A 41 -10.20 -36.57 -9.81
CA ARG A 41 -8.85 -35.98 -9.92
C ARG A 41 -7.97 -36.64 -10.98
N GLU A 42 -8.50 -37.33 -12.00
CA GLU A 42 -7.73 -37.71 -13.20
C GLU A 42 -7.39 -36.47 -14.08
N ILE A 43 -7.05 -35.36 -13.44
CA ILE A 43 -6.63 -34.11 -14.06
C ILE A 43 -5.12 -34.06 -13.85
N PRO A 44 -4.31 -33.73 -14.87
CA PRO A 44 -2.88 -33.54 -14.68
C PRO A 44 -2.60 -32.57 -13.53
N PRO A 45 -1.52 -32.79 -12.75
CA PRO A 45 -1.18 -31.93 -11.63
C PRO A 45 -1.10 -30.47 -12.09
N VAL A 46 -1.68 -29.56 -11.31
CA VAL A 46 -1.68 -28.14 -11.64
C VAL A 46 -0.32 -27.57 -11.25
N GLU A 47 0.52 -27.35 -12.24
CA GLU A 47 1.85 -26.76 -12.07
C GLU A 47 1.78 -25.26 -12.20
N ALA A 48 1.81 -24.56 -11.06
CA ALA A 48 1.86 -23.11 -11.01
C ALA A 48 3.01 -22.72 -10.07
N VAL A 49 4.05 -22.10 -10.61
CA VAL A 49 5.17 -21.57 -9.84
C VAL A 49 5.25 -20.08 -10.12
N ALA A 50 5.26 -19.28 -9.06
CA ALA A 50 5.45 -17.84 -9.15
C ALA A 50 6.91 -17.50 -8.88
N VAL A 51 7.49 -16.62 -9.69
CA VAL A 51 8.79 -15.99 -9.39
C VAL A 51 8.51 -14.78 -8.51
N GLU A 52 8.90 -14.85 -7.24
CA GLU A 52 8.63 -13.78 -6.26
C GLU A 52 9.71 -12.70 -6.23
N ARG A 53 10.94 -13.05 -6.63
CA ARG A 53 12.07 -12.12 -6.61
C ARG A 53 13.17 -12.56 -7.57
N THR A 54 13.75 -11.58 -8.24
CA THR A 54 14.91 -11.74 -9.12
C THR A 54 16.07 -10.91 -8.58
N VAL A 55 17.26 -11.50 -8.51
CA VAL A 55 18.50 -10.84 -8.11
C VAL A 55 19.56 -11.16 -9.16
N LEU A 56 20.14 -10.10 -9.73
CA LEU A 56 21.19 -10.17 -10.74
C LEU A 56 22.53 -9.79 -10.12
N ASN A 57 23.41 -10.79 -10.02
CA ASN A 57 24.81 -10.64 -9.61
C ASN A 57 25.71 -10.72 -10.84
N GLU A 58 26.99 -10.37 -10.70
CA GLU A 58 27.96 -10.56 -11.78
C GLU A 58 28.01 -12.04 -12.21
N ASN A 59 27.63 -12.32 -13.46
CA ASN A 59 27.60 -13.66 -14.06
C ASN A 59 26.68 -14.68 -13.36
N GLU A 60 25.68 -14.22 -12.61
CA GLU A 60 24.75 -15.10 -11.92
C GLU A 60 23.35 -14.47 -11.85
N ILE A 61 22.33 -15.29 -12.07
CA ILE A 61 20.92 -14.94 -11.89
C ILE A 61 20.38 -15.77 -10.73
N VAL A 62 19.76 -15.12 -9.75
CA VAL A 62 19.14 -15.78 -8.59
C VAL A 62 17.65 -15.50 -8.58
N LEU A 63 16.85 -16.56 -8.61
CA LEU A 63 15.39 -16.49 -8.59
C LEU A 63 14.83 -17.08 -7.29
N SER A 64 13.92 -16.37 -6.65
CA SER A 64 13.11 -16.88 -5.54
C SER A 64 11.76 -17.34 -6.08
N LEU A 65 11.44 -18.61 -5.87
CA LEU A 65 10.23 -19.26 -6.37
C LEU A 65 9.25 -19.55 -5.24
N ARG A 66 7.96 -19.60 -5.57
CA ARG A 66 6.92 -20.17 -4.71
C ARG A 66 6.01 -21.08 -5.53
N ASN A 67 5.71 -22.26 -5.01
CA ASN A 67 4.64 -23.09 -5.58
C ASN A 67 3.28 -22.48 -5.23
N ASP A 68 2.62 -21.99 -6.28
CA ASP A 68 1.33 -21.33 -6.26
C ASP A 68 0.17 -22.30 -6.53
N GLY A 69 0.50 -23.52 -6.95
CA GLY A 69 -0.42 -24.61 -7.24
C GLY A 69 -0.85 -25.41 -6.01
N PRO A 70 -1.88 -26.25 -6.15
CA PRO A 70 -2.33 -27.18 -5.12
C PRO A 70 -1.43 -28.41 -4.98
N ASP A 71 -0.73 -28.78 -6.06
CA ASP A 71 0.07 -30.01 -6.17
C ASP A 71 1.56 -29.71 -6.05
N THR A 72 2.37 -30.69 -5.63
CA THR A 72 3.83 -30.56 -5.60
C THR A 72 4.37 -30.39 -7.02
N VAL A 73 5.30 -29.45 -7.20
CA VAL A 73 5.97 -29.19 -8.48
C VAL A 73 7.46 -29.46 -8.33
N THR A 74 8.02 -30.23 -9.26
CA THR A 74 9.47 -30.45 -9.31
C THR A 74 10.08 -29.68 -10.46
N ILE A 75 11.06 -28.81 -10.19
CA ILE A 75 11.82 -28.11 -11.25
C ILE A 75 12.90 -29.06 -11.80
N ALA A 76 12.84 -29.36 -13.09
CA ALA A 76 13.71 -30.33 -13.73
C ALA A 76 14.84 -29.68 -14.55
N GLN A 77 14.55 -28.59 -15.27
CA GLN A 77 15.52 -27.88 -16.12
C GLN A 77 15.26 -26.38 -16.10
N VAL A 78 16.30 -25.61 -16.40
CA VAL A 78 16.22 -24.15 -16.57
C VAL A 78 16.77 -23.78 -17.94
N LEU A 79 16.01 -22.95 -18.66
CA LEU A 79 16.44 -22.37 -19.92
C LEU A 79 16.65 -20.86 -19.71
N VAL A 80 17.72 -20.33 -20.29
CA VAL A 80 17.99 -18.89 -20.38
C VAL A 80 18.19 -18.56 -21.85
N ASN A 81 17.36 -17.67 -22.39
CA ASN A 81 17.31 -17.31 -23.81
C ASN A 81 17.23 -18.56 -24.71
N GLU A 82 16.28 -19.45 -24.40
CA GLU A 82 15.99 -20.70 -25.12
C GLU A 82 17.10 -21.78 -25.08
N ALA A 83 18.19 -21.54 -24.35
CA ALA A 83 19.27 -22.51 -24.16
C ALA A 83 19.20 -23.16 -22.78
N TYR A 84 19.44 -24.47 -22.70
CA TYR A 84 19.60 -25.17 -21.42
C TYR A 84 20.83 -24.65 -20.67
N ASN A 85 20.65 -24.37 -19.39
CA ASN A 85 21.70 -23.91 -18.51
C ASN A 85 21.77 -24.77 -17.25
N ASP A 86 22.98 -24.88 -16.69
CA ASP A 86 23.18 -25.46 -15.38
C ASP A 86 22.55 -24.55 -14.32
N PHE A 87 22.04 -25.15 -13.25
CA PHE A 87 21.45 -24.42 -12.13
C PHE A 87 21.62 -25.20 -10.83
N ASP A 88 21.68 -24.48 -9.73
CA ASP A 88 21.59 -25.02 -8.38
C ASP A 88 20.26 -24.60 -7.76
N ILE A 89 19.56 -25.53 -7.11
CA ILE A 89 18.28 -25.25 -6.43
C ILE A 89 18.33 -25.73 -4.99
N THR A 90 17.74 -24.95 -4.07
CA THR A 90 17.73 -25.29 -2.64
C THR A 90 16.89 -26.53 -2.36
N ASP A 91 15.69 -26.59 -2.94
CA ASP A 91 14.81 -27.75 -2.93
C ASP A 91 14.15 -27.87 -4.30
N ALA A 92 14.30 -29.04 -4.93
CA ALA A 92 13.74 -29.29 -6.24
C ALA A 92 12.24 -29.60 -6.17
N ASP A 93 11.75 -30.13 -5.05
CA ASP A 93 10.37 -30.57 -4.86
C ASP A 93 9.62 -29.55 -4.02
N LEU A 94 8.87 -28.66 -4.67
CA LEU A 94 8.12 -27.61 -4.01
C LEU A 94 6.71 -28.09 -3.66
N GLY A 95 6.41 -28.31 -2.38
CA GLY A 95 5.05 -28.49 -1.89
C GLY A 95 4.23 -27.20 -1.97
N ARG A 96 2.92 -27.30 -1.76
CA ARG A 96 2.00 -26.14 -1.83
C ARG A 96 2.46 -25.01 -0.89
N LEU A 97 2.61 -23.79 -1.42
CA LEU A 97 3.10 -22.59 -0.74
C LEU A 97 4.57 -22.63 -0.29
N GLU A 98 5.32 -23.70 -0.59
CA GLU A 98 6.74 -23.76 -0.29
C GLU A 98 7.53 -22.90 -1.29
N SER A 99 8.72 -22.48 -0.85
CA SER A 99 9.59 -21.61 -1.62
C SER A 99 10.97 -22.25 -1.79
N ALA A 100 11.60 -22.00 -2.93
CA ALA A 100 12.97 -22.42 -3.22
C ALA A 100 13.74 -21.29 -3.89
N THR A 101 15.06 -21.32 -3.78
CA THR A 101 15.94 -20.40 -4.50
C THR A 101 16.68 -21.17 -5.58
N ILE A 102 16.64 -20.66 -6.81
CA ILE A 102 17.43 -21.13 -7.95
C ILE A 102 18.58 -20.16 -8.18
N GLN A 103 19.78 -20.69 -8.39
CA GLN A 103 20.98 -19.98 -8.82
C GLN A 103 21.38 -20.48 -10.21
N ILE A 104 21.53 -19.55 -11.15
CA ILE A 104 21.83 -19.84 -12.55
C ILE A 104 23.14 -19.13 -12.89
N PRO A 105 24.27 -19.83 -13.01
CA PRO A 105 25.51 -19.25 -13.50
C PRO A 105 25.33 -18.85 -14.97
N TYR A 106 25.22 -17.55 -15.24
CA TYR A 106 24.94 -17.04 -16.57
C TYR A 106 25.61 -15.67 -16.78
N PRO A 107 26.50 -15.52 -17.79
CA PRO A 107 27.20 -14.27 -18.07
C PRO A 107 26.30 -13.30 -18.85
N TRP A 108 25.31 -12.72 -18.17
CA TRP A 108 24.42 -11.73 -18.77
C TRP A 108 25.13 -10.40 -19.03
N GLU A 109 24.57 -9.62 -19.94
CA GLU A 109 25.05 -8.29 -20.31
C GLU A 109 24.06 -7.20 -19.87
N GLU A 110 24.58 -6.11 -19.33
CA GLU A 110 23.76 -5.00 -18.84
C GLU A 110 22.97 -4.33 -19.96
N GLY A 111 21.69 -4.07 -19.70
CA GLY A 111 20.76 -3.42 -20.62
C GLY A 111 20.10 -4.36 -21.64
N LEU A 112 20.43 -5.65 -21.65
CA LEU A 112 19.79 -6.63 -22.54
C LEU A 112 18.67 -7.39 -21.81
N PRO A 113 17.57 -7.72 -22.52
CA PRO A 113 16.51 -8.55 -21.97
C PRO A 113 16.97 -10.00 -21.79
N ILE A 114 16.39 -10.68 -20.79
CA ILE A 114 16.67 -12.09 -20.51
C ILE A 114 15.35 -12.84 -20.35
N GLY A 115 15.10 -13.81 -21.22
CA GLY A 115 14.01 -14.76 -21.06
C GLY A 115 14.46 -15.98 -20.28
N ILE A 116 13.77 -16.31 -19.19
CA ILE A 116 14.02 -17.48 -18.37
C ILE A 116 12.80 -18.39 -18.43
N ALA A 117 13.01 -19.69 -18.66
CA ALA A 117 11.95 -20.67 -18.64
C ALA A 117 12.32 -21.83 -17.71
N LEU A 118 11.47 -22.07 -16.71
CA LEU A 118 11.61 -23.19 -15.78
C LEU A 118 10.76 -24.34 -16.29
N LEU A 119 11.40 -25.46 -16.59
CA LEU A 119 10.73 -26.67 -17.05
C LEU A 119 10.53 -27.62 -15.87
N THR A 120 9.29 -28.05 -15.65
CA THR A 120 8.93 -28.99 -14.59
C THR A 120 9.20 -30.44 -15.02
N SER A 121 9.14 -31.37 -14.06
CA SER A 121 9.28 -32.81 -14.33
C SER A 121 8.14 -33.40 -15.16
N THR A 122 6.97 -32.75 -15.23
CA THR A 122 5.86 -33.19 -16.09
C THR A 122 5.82 -32.49 -17.45
N GLY A 123 6.73 -31.54 -17.69
CA GLY A 123 6.88 -30.82 -18.96
C GLY A 123 6.12 -29.48 -19.03
N GLY A 124 5.56 -29.01 -17.92
CA GLY A 124 5.06 -27.65 -17.79
C GLY A 124 6.19 -26.63 -17.86
N LEU A 125 5.87 -25.44 -18.40
CA LEU A 125 6.82 -24.36 -18.59
C LEU A 125 6.34 -23.13 -17.83
N VAL A 126 7.22 -22.58 -17.00
CA VAL A 126 7.01 -21.33 -16.27
C VAL A 126 7.98 -20.30 -16.81
N GLU A 127 7.44 -19.33 -17.53
CA GLU A 127 8.22 -18.27 -18.18
C GLU A 127 8.34 -17.05 -17.27
N HIS A 128 9.52 -16.44 -17.27
CA HIS A 128 9.83 -15.21 -16.55
C HIS A 128 10.77 -14.37 -17.41
N GLU A 129 10.40 -13.12 -17.62
CA GLU A 129 11.18 -12.19 -18.43
C GLU A 129 11.77 -11.10 -17.54
N ILE A 130 13.04 -10.78 -17.79
CA ILE A 130 13.73 -9.62 -17.26
C ILE A 130 13.88 -8.65 -18.42
N GLU A 131 13.12 -7.55 -18.41
CA GLU A 131 13.10 -6.61 -19.53
C GLU A 131 14.45 -5.93 -19.76
N ILE A 132 15.12 -5.53 -18.68
CA ILE A 132 16.40 -4.82 -18.71
C ILE A 132 17.30 -5.39 -17.62
N ALA A 133 18.28 -6.21 -18.01
CA ALA A 133 19.23 -6.76 -17.04
C ALA A 133 20.13 -5.66 -16.46
N SER A 134 20.18 -5.57 -15.14
CA SER A 134 21.04 -4.64 -14.42
C SER A 134 21.48 -5.26 -13.09
N LEU A 135 22.63 -4.83 -12.55
CA LEU A 135 23.09 -5.34 -11.26
C LEU A 135 22.08 -4.95 -10.18
N THR A 136 21.57 -5.96 -9.46
CA THR A 136 20.70 -5.69 -8.32
C THR A 136 21.50 -4.96 -7.24
N PRO A 137 21.03 -3.81 -6.74
CA PRO A 137 21.77 -3.02 -5.77
C PRO A 137 22.04 -3.80 -4.47
N GLN A 138 23.31 -3.87 -4.06
CA GLN A 138 23.67 -4.51 -2.80
C GLN A 138 23.27 -3.64 -1.61
N ALA A 139 22.91 -4.31 -0.51
CA ALA A 139 22.53 -3.69 0.76
C ALA A 139 23.76 -3.15 1.54
N ASP A 140 24.51 -2.24 0.91
CA ASP A 140 25.66 -1.56 1.50
C ASP A 140 25.32 -0.13 1.96
N ALA A 141 26.17 0.45 2.80
CA ALA A 141 25.93 1.77 3.40
C ALA A 141 25.79 2.90 2.37
N LYS A 142 26.47 2.80 1.21
CA LYS A 142 26.41 3.80 0.15
C LYS A 142 25.04 3.72 -0.56
N THR A 143 24.58 2.53 -0.90
CA THR A 143 23.27 2.32 -1.54
C THR A 143 22.13 2.72 -0.61
N PHE A 144 22.20 2.35 0.67
CA PHE A 144 21.25 2.83 1.69
C PHE A 144 21.20 4.36 1.76
N LEU A 145 22.35 5.02 1.71
CA LEU A 145 22.41 6.48 1.69
C LEU A 145 21.78 7.07 0.43
N VAL A 146 22.05 6.50 -0.75
CA VAL A 146 21.47 6.99 -2.02
C VAL A 146 19.96 6.89 -2.01
N TYR A 147 19.39 5.71 -1.67
CA TYR A 147 17.95 5.54 -1.54
C TYR A 147 17.33 6.40 -0.45
N GLY A 148 18.05 6.58 0.66
CA GLY A 148 17.59 7.47 1.72
C GLY A 148 17.54 8.93 1.29
N LEU A 149 18.55 9.41 0.56
CA LEU A 149 18.58 10.75 -0.01
C LEU A 149 17.50 10.94 -1.06
N LEU A 150 17.24 9.94 -1.92
CA LEU A 150 16.12 9.97 -2.85
C LEU A 150 14.79 10.12 -2.11
N GLY A 151 14.54 9.33 -1.07
CA GLY A 151 13.35 9.48 -0.24
C GLY A 151 13.23 10.87 0.40
N VAL A 152 14.35 11.49 0.79
CA VAL A 152 14.37 12.88 1.27
C VAL A 152 14.00 13.88 0.16
N TYR A 153 14.52 13.71 -1.05
CA TYR A 153 14.24 14.58 -2.19
C TYR A 153 12.80 14.45 -2.70
N ILE A 154 12.21 13.26 -2.58
CA ILE A 154 10.85 12.97 -3.05
C ILE A 154 9.81 13.36 -2.01
N GLY A 155 9.99 12.95 -0.75
CA GLY A 155 8.99 13.15 0.31
C GLY A 155 9.30 14.34 1.21
N VAL A 156 10.42 14.28 1.95
CA VAL A 156 10.70 15.20 3.06
C VAL A 156 10.81 16.65 2.61
N ILE A 157 11.64 16.95 1.60
CA ILE A 157 11.89 18.31 1.13
C ILE A 157 10.62 18.91 0.51
N PRO A 158 9.94 18.25 -0.45
CA PRO A 158 8.74 18.80 -1.07
C PRO A 158 7.60 19.04 -0.09
N VAL A 159 7.31 18.07 0.79
CA VAL A 159 6.29 18.25 1.83
C VAL A 159 6.63 19.46 2.69
N ALA A 160 7.88 19.60 3.14
CA ALA A 160 8.32 20.75 3.92
C ALA A 160 8.14 22.09 3.17
N ILE A 161 8.41 22.13 1.86
CA ILE A 161 8.14 23.29 1.00
C ILE A 161 6.64 23.60 0.99
N GLY A 162 5.79 22.57 0.86
CA GLY A 162 4.34 22.74 0.92
C GLY A 162 3.82 23.28 2.25
N LEU A 163 4.46 22.93 3.37
CA LEU A 163 4.11 23.51 4.68
C LEU A 163 4.37 25.02 4.75
N LEU A 164 5.25 25.57 3.91
CA LEU A 164 5.56 27.01 3.85
C LEU A 164 4.39 27.86 3.34
N PHE A 165 3.31 27.26 2.81
CA PHE A 165 2.09 27.97 2.46
C PHE A 165 1.25 28.42 3.68
N PHE A 166 1.57 27.93 4.89
CA PHE A 166 0.83 28.26 6.11
C PHE A 166 0.65 29.77 6.39
N PRO A 167 1.66 30.65 6.26
CA PRO A 167 1.49 32.09 6.50
C PRO A 167 0.46 32.75 5.59
N ALA A 168 0.33 32.27 4.35
CA ALA A 168 -0.68 32.74 3.40
C ALA A 168 -2.09 32.26 3.81
N LEU A 169 -2.22 30.96 4.13
CA LEU A 169 -3.46 30.36 4.64
C LEU A 169 -3.98 31.01 5.92
N ARG A 170 -3.08 31.43 6.82
CA ARG A 170 -3.46 32.13 8.05
C ARG A 170 -4.18 33.46 7.79
N ARG A 171 -3.83 34.14 6.70
CA ARG A 171 -4.43 35.44 6.30
C ARG A 171 -5.65 35.27 5.39
N ALA A 172 -5.96 34.05 4.98
CA ALA A 172 -7.04 33.76 4.06
C ALA A 172 -8.41 33.97 4.72
N SER A 173 -9.38 34.46 3.94
CA SER A 173 -10.77 34.57 4.42
C SER A 173 -11.42 33.19 4.55
N ALA A 174 -12.50 33.08 5.33
CA ALA A 174 -13.21 31.81 5.52
C ALA A 174 -13.66 31.14 4.20
N ARG A 175 -13.97 31.95 3.17
CA ARG A 175 -14.30 31.45 1.82
C ARG A 175 -13.10 30.76 1.17
N TRP A 176 -11.92 31.37 1.25
CA TRP A 176 -10.68 30.81 0.70
C TRP A 176 -10.18 29.61 1.49
N ILE A 177 -10.35 29.58 2.82
CA ILE A 177 -10.06 28.37 3.62
C ILE A 177 -10.94 27.20 3.14
N GLY A 178 -12.22 27.46 2.87
CA GLY A 178 -13.12 26.47 2.28
C GLY A 178 -12.68 26.00 0.90
N PHE A 179 -12.23 26.91 0.04
CA PHE A 179 -11.62 26.58 -1.26
C PHE A 179 -10.41 25.66 -1.09
N PHE A 180 -9.46 26.00 -0.20
CA PHE A 180 -8.25 25.22 0.02
C PHE A 180 -8.53 23.84 0.66
N LEU A 181 -9.50 23.75 1.56
CA LEU A 181 -9.97 22.45 2.08
C LEU A 181 -10.61 21.60 0.97
N ALA A 182 -11.40 22.20 0.09
CA ALA A 182 -11.98 21.48 -1.05
C ALA A 182 -10.90 21.06 -2.06
N LEU A 183 -9.92 21.92 -2.31
CA LEU A 183 -8.73 21.62 -3.10
C LEU A 183 -7.98 20.43 -2.51
N THR A 184 -7.74 20.42 -1.19
CA THR A 184 -7.16 19.27 -0.50
C THR A 184 -7.96 17.99 -0.73
N VAL A 185 -9.30 18.04 -0.64
CA VAL A 185 -10.13 16.87 -0.94
C VAL A 185 -9.99 16.43 -2.40
N GLY A 186 -9.85 17.38 -3.33
CA GLY A 186 -9.57 17.09 -4.74
C GLY A 186 -8.23 16.39 -4.94
N LEU A 187 -7.16 16.92 -4.34
CA LEU A 187 -5.82 16.30 -4.38
C LEU A 187 -5.88 14.87 -3.84
N LEU A 188 -6.42 14.69 -2.63
CA LEU A 188 -6.52 13.38 -1.97
C LEU A 188 -7.42 12.41 -2.74
N ALA A 189 -8.48 12.87 -3.40
CA ALA A 189 -9.35 12.01 -4.20
C ALA A 189 -8.65 11.46 -5.44
N PHE A 190 -7.79 12.25 -6.09
CA PHE A 190 -6.92 11.76 -7.15
C PHE A 190 -5.94 10.72 -6.60
N LEU A 191 -5.24 11.05 -5.51
CA LEU A 191 -4.29 10.14 -4.85
C LEU A 191 -4.95 8.82 -4.44
N LEU A 192 -6.21 8.86 -3.98
CA LEU A 192 -6.95 7.66 -3.64
C LEU A 192 -7.16 6.76 -4.87
N ILE A 193 -7.53 7.33 -6.02
CA ILE A 193 -7.72 6.57 -7.26
C ILE A 193 -6.40 5.95 -7.69
N ASP A 194 -5.33 6.73 -7.67
CA ASP A 194 -3.98 6.31 -8.06
C ASP A 194 -3.47 5.16 -7.15
N THR A 195 -3.55 5.36 -5.84
CA THR A 195 -3.16 4.35 -4.83
C THR A 195 -3.97 3.05 -4.97
N VAL A 196 -5.27 3.16 -5.32
CA VAL A 196 -6.11 1.98 -5.53
C VAL A 196 -5.74 1.26 -6.82
N ALA A 197 -5.46 1.99 -7.91
CA ALA A 197 -5.06 1.40 -9.17
C ALA A 197 -3.74 0.63 -9.01
N GLU A 198 -2.72 1.30 -8.48
CA GLU A 198 -1.40 0.72 -8.21
C GLU A 198 -1.49 -0.49 -7.26
N GLY A 199 -2.24 -0.35 -6.17
CA GLY A 199 -2.41 -1.44 -5.21
C GLY A 199 -3.15 -2.67 -5.77
N VAL A 200 -4.03 -2.48 -6.77
CA VAL A 200 -4.72 -3.57 -7.47
C VAL A 200 -3.81 -4.23 -8.51
N GLU A 201 -2.97 -3.46 -9.18
CA GLU A 201 -1.95 -3.97 -10.11
C GLU A 201 -0.94 -4.85 -9.39
N LEU A 202 -0.34 -4.33 -8.31
CA LEU A 202 0.57 -5.10 -7.44
C LEU A 202 -0.10 -6.31 -6.80
N ALA A 203 -1.41 -6.23 -6.50
CA ALA A 203 -2.17 -7.39 -6.04
C ALA A 203 -2.30 -8.47 -7.12
N GLY A 204 -2.32 -8.10 -8.40
CA GLY A 204 -2.33 -9.01 -9.54
C GLY A 204 -1.01 -9.74 -9.76
N GLU A 205 0.11 -9.13 -9.37
CA GLU A 205 1.46 -9.72 -9.42
C GLU A 205 1.74 -10.70 -8.26
N THR A 206 0.85 -10.76 -7.26
CA THR A 206 1.00 -11.73 -6.18
C THR A 206 0.76 -13.16 -6.64
N ALA A 207 1.44 -14.12 -5.99
CA ALA A 207 1.09 -15.53 -6.09
C ALA A 207 -0.43 -15.71 -5.84
N ALA A 208 -1.14 -16.34 -6.77
CA ALA A 208 -2.60 -16.47 -6.76
C ALA A 208 -3.12 -17.12 -5.47
N SER A 209 -2.35 -18.03 -4.89
CA SER A 209 -2.60 -18.70 -3.62
C SER A 209 -2.66 -17.76 -2.41
N LEU A 210 -2.02 -16.59 -2.49
CA LEU A 210 -2.05 -15.55 -1.46
C LEU A 210 -3.26 -14.61 -1.60
N ASN A 211 -3.91 -14.60 -2.75
CA ASN A 211 -5.05 -13.73 -3.07
C ASN A 211 -4.74 -12.24 -2.77
N GLY A 212 -3.84 -11.64 -3.54
CA GLY A 212 -3.39 -10.26 -3.36
C GLY A 212 -4.52 -9.24 -3.24
N LEU A 213 -5.62 -9.42 -3.98
CA LEU A 213 -6.76 -8.50 -3.89
C LEU A 213 -7.42 -8.55 -2.52
N ALA A 214 -7.52 -9.74 -1.91
CA ALA A 214 -8.00 -9.88 -0.54
C ALA A 214 -7.02 -9.25 0.46
N LEU A 215 -5.72 -9.37 0.25
CA LEU A 215 -4.69 -8.72 1.07
C LEU A 215 -4.79 -7.19 1.02
N PHE A 216 -4.90 -6.62 -0.19
CA PHE A 216 -5.15 -5.19 -0.41
C PHE A 216 -6.43 -4.74 0.31
N ALA A 217 -7.54 -5.44 0.07
CA ALA A 217 -8.83 -5.10 0.68
C ALA A 217 -8.79 -5.21 2.22
N ALA A 218 -8.11 -6.22 2.76
CA ALA A 218 -7.92 -6.38 4.20
C ALA A 218 -7.12 -5.21 4.80
N GLY A 219 -6.05 -4.76 4.12
CA GLY A 219 -5.29 -3.58 4.49
C GLY A 219 -6.15 -2.32 4.52
N ALA A 220 -6.91 -2.07 3.45
CA ALA A 220 -7.77 -0.91 3.31
C ALA A 220 -8.90 -0.87 4.35
N LEU A 221 -9.61 -1.98 4.55
CA LEU A 221 -10.68 -2.05 5.53
C LEU A 221 -10.14 -2.01 6.96
N GLY A 222 -9.01 -2.69 7.21
CA GLY A 222 -8.36 -2.75 8.50
C GLY A 222 -7.96 -1.36 9.02
N VAL A 223 -7.32 -0.54 8.18
CA VAL A 223 -6.91 0.81 8.57
C VAL A 223 -8.10 1.75 8.75
N VAL A 224 -9.14 1.67 7.90
CA VAL A 224 -10.36 2.49 8.04
C VAL A 224 -11.01 2.20 9.39
N LEU A 225 -11.12 0.92 9.75
CA LEU A 225 -11.66 0.50 11.04
C LEU A 225 -10.78 1.00 12.19
N ALA A 226 -9.46 0.80 12.12
CA ALA A 226 -8.52 1.23 13.14
C ALA A 226 -8.58 2.75 13.39
N LEU A 227 -8.55 3.56 12.32
CA LEU A 227 -8.63 5.02 12.41
C LEU A 227 -10.00 5.49 12.92
N THR A 228 -11.09 4.82 12.53
CA THR A 228 -12.44 5.12 13.04
C THR A 228 -12.54 4.83 14.54
N VAL A 229 -12.04 3.69 14.99
CA VAL A 229 -12.04 3.31 16.42
C VAL A 229 -11.17 4.28 17.22
N LEU A 230 -9.98 4.61 16.72
CA LEU A 230 -9.07 5.55 17.36
C LEU A 230 -9.69 6.95 17.48
N GLY A 231 -10.27 7.47 16.39
CA GLY A 231 -10.97 8.77 16.38
C GLY A 231 -12.11 8.81 17.40
N ASN A 232 -12.95 7.78 17.42
CA ASN A 232 -14.06 7.68 18.39
C ASN A 232 -13.55 7.59 19.84
N ALA A 233 -12.46 6.88 20.11
CA ALA A 233 -11.88 6.76 21.44
C ALA A 233 -11.32 8.11 21.94
N LEU A 234 -10.66 8.86 21.06
CA LEU A 234 -10.13 10.20 21.36
C LEU A 234 -11.26 11.20 21.63
N ASP A 235 -12.32 11.16 20.85
CA ASP A 235 -13.50 12.04 21.03
C ASP A 235 -14.23 11.76 22.35
N ARG A 236 -14.35 10.49 22.75
CA ARG A 236 -14.95 10.10 24.05
C ARG A 236 -14.12 10.60 25.23
N ARG A 237 -12.80 10.47 25.17
CA ARG A 237 -11.90 10.96 26.24
C ARG A 237 -11.95 12.48 26.40
N ARG A 238 -12.06 13.22 25.30
CA ARG A 238 -12.21 14.69 25.32
C ARG A 238 -13.57 15.12 25.87
N SER A 239 -14.64 14.44 25.46
CA SER A 239 -16.00 14.74 25.92
C SER A 239 -16.23 14.40 27.40
N GLY A 240 -15.45 13.46 27.96
CA GLY A 240 -15.48 13.12 29.38
C GLY A 240 -14.60 13.98 30.28
N ALA A 241 -13.67 14.76 29.72
CA ALA A 241 -12.73 15.60 30.47
C ALA A 241 -13.16 17.07 30.57
N ASP A 242 -13.91 17.59 29.59
CA ASP A 242 -14.23 19.03 29.50
C ASP A 242 -15.73 19.33 29.45
N GLY A 243 -16.32 19.59 30.63
CA GLY A 243 -17.61 20.29 30.75
C GLY A 243 -17.51 21.81 30.59
N SER A 244 -16.31 22.38 30.35
CA SER A 244 -16.07 23.82 30.50
C SER A 244 -15.12 24.49 29.48
N ALA A 245 -14.62 23.79 28.45
CA ALA A 245 -13.61 24.35 27.53
C ALA A 245 -14.08 24.50 26.07
N ALA A 246 -15.20 25.19 25.82
CA ALA A 246 -15.72 25.40 24.46
C ALA A 246 -14.91 26.43 23.63
N ALA A 247 -14.11 27.31 24.25
CA ALA A 247 -13.51 28.47 23.57
C ALA A 247 -12.11 28.24 22.95
N GLY A 248 -11.36 27.20 23.36
CA GLY A 248 -10.01 26.88 22.84
C GLY A 248 -9.96 25.70 21.85
N SER A 249 -11.11 25.09 21.55
CA SER A 249 -11.20 23.80 20.86
C SER A 249 -10.89 23.82 19.35
N GLY A 250 -10.88 25.00 18.72
CA GLY A 250 -10.68 25.16 17.28
C GLY A 250 -9.26 24.83 16.82
N GLY A 251 -8.25 25.35 17.51
CA GLY A 251 -6.83 25.10 17.17
C GLY A 251 -6.40 23.65 17.40
N VAL A 252 -6.87 23.03 18.49
CA VAL A 252 -6.59 21.62 18.81
C VAL A 252 -7.26 20.67 17.80
N ARG A 253 -8.46 21.01 17.31
CA ARG A 253 -9.15 20.24 16.26
C ARG A 253 -8.47 20.37 14.90
N GLY A 254 -8.04 21.58 14.52
CA GLY A 254 -7.30 21.81 13.27
C GLY A 254 -5.95 21.07 13.26
N LEU A 255 -5.21 21.10 14.37
CA LEU A 255 -3.94 20.39 14.50
C LEU A 255 -4.10 18.87 14.47
N ALA A 256 -5.11 18.33 15.15
CA ALA A 256 -5.40 16.90 15.08
C ALA A 256 -5.75 16.46 13.64
N LEU A 257 -6.55 17.25 12.92
CA LEU A 257 -6.86 16.97 11.52
C LEU A 257 -5.63 17.08 10.62
N ALA A 258 -4.76 18.07 10.84
CA ALA A 258 -3.50 18.20 10.10
C ALA A 258 -2.59 16.97 10.28
N TYR A 259 -2.45 16.44 11.51
CA TYR A 259 -1.67 15.22 11.75
C TYR A 259 -2.30 13.97 11.14
N LEU A 260 -3.63 13.89 11.11
CA LEU A 260 -4.30 12.78 10.44
C LEU A 260 -4.09 12.85 8.91
N ILE A 261 -4.20 14.04 8.32
CA ILE A 261 -3.89 14.27 6.90
C ILE A 261 -2.43 13.88 6.63
N ALA A 262 -1.49 14.36 7.44
CA ALA A 262 -0.07 14.02 7.31
C ALA A 262 0.19 12.52 7.43
N ALA A 263 -0.53 11.80 8.30
CA ALA A 263 -0.38 10.35 8.43
C ALA A 263 -0.95 9.59 7.22
N GLY A 264 -2.09 10.03 6.67
CA GLY A 264 -2.65 9.44 5.46
C GLY A 264 -1.76 9.65 4.24
N ILE A 265 -1.25 10.88 4.07
CA ILE A 265 -0.24 11.20 3.06
C ILE A 265 1.04 10.40 3.29
N GLY A 266 1.56 10.35 4.51
CA GLY A 266 2.79 9.59 4.78
C GLY A 266 2.69 8.10 4.45
N LEU A 267 1.54 7.47 4.65
CA LEU A 267 1.33 6.09 4.22
C LEU A 267 1.31 5.93 2.69
N HIS A 268 0.82 6.94 1.96
CA HIS A 268 0.91 6.96 0.49
C HIS A 268 2.35 7.18 0.02
N ASN A 269 3.07 8.13 0.62
CA ASN A 269 4.46 8.44 0.29
C ASN A 269 5.41 7.28 0.60
N LEU A 270 5.04 6.36 1.51
CA LEU A 270 5.72 5.08 1.66
C LEU A 270 5.65 4.24 0.38
N GLY A 271 4.49 4.21 -0.29
CA GLY A 271 4.28 3.53 -1.57
C GLY A 271 5.07 4.16 -2.71
N GLU A 272 5.12 5.50 -2.80
CA GLU A 272 5.98 6.19 -3.77
C GLU A 272 7.46 5.81 -3.61
N GLY A 273 7.93 5.79 -2.36
CA GLY A 273 9.28 5.34 -2.05
C GLY A 273 9.48 3.90 -2.50
N LEU A 274 8.51 3.01 -2.21
CA LEU A 274 8.55 1.61 -2.61
C LEU A 274 8.69 1.46 -4.13
N ALA A 275 7.87 2.17 -4.91
CA ALA A 275 7.88 2.14 -6.36
C ALA A 275 9.23 2.62 -6.93
N VAL A 276 9.74 3.76 -6.45
CA VAL A 276 11.04 4.29 -6.89
C VAL A 276 12.19 3.35 -6.52
N GLY A 277 12.16 2.79 -5.30
CA GLY A 277 13.16 1.81 -4.86
C GLY A 277 13.15 0.54 -5.72
N ALA A 278 11.96 0.03 -6.05
CA ALA A 278 11.78 -1.15 -6.88
C ALA A 278 12.22 -0.91 -8.33
N ALA A 279 11.80 0.20 -8.95
CA ALA A 279 12.20 0.58 -10.31
C ALA A 279 13.73 0.71 -10.45
N LEU A 280 14.38 1.37 -9.47
CA LEU A 280 15.84 1.50 -9.47
C LEU A 280 16.55 0.16 -9.23
N ALA A 281 15.97 -0.73 -8.41
CA ALA A 281 16.50 -2.07 -8.20
C ALA A 281 16.33 -3.00 -9.42
N ALA A 282 15.31 -2.74 -10.24
CA ALA A 282 15.08 -3.40 -11.52
C ALA A 282 15.95 -2.83 -12.66
N GLY A 283 16.66 -1.71 -12.43
CA GLY A 283 17.48 -1.05 -13.46
C GLY A 283 16.74 -0.07 -14.35
N GLU A 284 15.48 0.22 -14.05
CA GLU A 284 14.61 1.12 -14.80
C GLU A 284 14.90 2.59 -14.45
N VAL A 285 16.14 3.04 -14.69
CA VAL A 285 16.62 4.36 -14.26
C VAL A 285 15.81 5.51 -14.88
N ALA A 286 15.35 5.35 -16.13
CA ALA A 286 14.52 6.35 -16.79
C ALA A 286 13.15 6.48 -16.11
N LEU A 287 12.48 5.35 -15.84
CA LEU A 287 11.22 5.32 -15.11
C LEU A 287 11.40 5.91 -13.70
N GLY A 288 12.40 5.43 -12.96
CA GLY A 288 12.72 5.92 -11.62
C GLY A 288 12.97 7.43 -11.57
N SER A 289 13.63 8.00 -12.59
CA SER A 289 13.89 9.44 -12.67
C SER A 289 12.61 10.26 -12.94
N GLY A 290 11.71 9.76 -13.80
CA GLY A 290 10.39 10.35 -14.05
C GLY A 290 9.54 10.35 -12.78
N LEU A 291 9.45 9.19 -12.11
CA LEU A 291 8.76 9.03 -10.83
C LEU A 291 9.27 10.01 -9.78
N VAL A 292 10.60 10.13 -9.60
CA VAL A 292 11.21 11.06 -8.63
C VAL A 292 10.75 12.50 -8.87
N LEU A 293 10.76 12.96 -10.13
CA LEU A 293 10.39 14.33 -10.46
C LEU A 293 8.89 14.56 -10.25
N GLY A 294 8.05 13.68 -10.78
CA GLY A 294 6.61 13.74 -10.64
C GLY A 294 6.19 13.77 -9.18
N PHE A 295 6.71 12.81 -8.39
CA PHE A 295 6.45 12.67 -6.96
C PHE A 295 6.88 13.90 -6.16
N ALA A 296 8.07 14.43 -6.43
CA ALA A 296 8.52 15.65 -5.77
C ALA A 296 7.61 16.86 -6.05
N ILE A 297 7.05 16.98 -7.26
CA ILE A 297 6.17 18.10 -7.58
C ILE A 297 4.83 17.98 -6.83
N HIS A 298 4.17 16.82 -6.83
CA HIS A 298 2.87 16.71 -6.15
C HIS A 298 2.99 16.68 -4.62
N ASN A 299 4.07 16.11 -4.06
CA ASN A 299 4.35 16.17 -2.62
C ASN A 299 4.47 17.60 -2.09
N THR A 300 4.88 18.55 -2.94
CA THR A 300 4.83 19.98 -2.59
C THR A 300 3.40 20.47 -2.39
N THR A 301 2.44 20.00 -3.19
CA THR A 301 1.03 20.38 -3.09
C THR A 301 0.33 19.69 -1.90
N GLU A 302 0.84 18.54 -1.47
CA GLU A 302 0.36 17.82 -0.30
C GLU A 302 0.76 18.51 1.02
N GLY A 303 1.94 19.12 1.08
CA GLY A 303 2.30 19.97 2.22
C GLY A 303 1.29 21.12 2.42
N LEU A 304 0.78 21.73 1.34
CA LEU A 304 -0.31 22.71 1.41
C LEU A 304 -1.57 22.07 2.00
N ALA A 305 -1.93 20.86 1.58
CA ALA A 305 -3.08 20.13 2.10
C ALA A 305 -3.01 19.85 3.60
N ILE A 306 -1.82 19.50 4.11
CA ILE A 306 -1.58 19.27 5.53
C ILE A 306 -1.86 20.53 6.37
N VAL A 307 -1.45 21.71 5.88
CA VAL A 307 -1.63 22.97 6.63
C VAL A 307 -2.97 23.66 6.39
N SER A 308 -3.76 23.24 5.39
CA SER A 308 -5.09 23.82 5.09
C SER A 308 -6.03 23.87 6.31
N PRO A 309 -6.16 22.84 7.16
CA PRO A 309 -7.01 22.89 8.35
C PRO A 309 -6.52 23.84 9.44
N LEU A 310 -5.26 24.28 9.38
CA LEU A 310 -4.67 25.23 10.32
C LEU A 310 -4.92 26.69 9.92
N GLY A 311 -5.49 26.94 8.73
CA GLY A 311 -5.75 28.28 8.22
C GLY A 311 -6.78 29.09 9.03
N GLY A 312 -6.70 30.41 8.94
CA GLY A 312 -7.57 31.38 9.62
C GLY A 312 -7.02 31.94 10.95
N ASN A 313 -7.89 32.60 11.73
CA ASN A 313 -7.55 33.32 12.98
C ASN A 313 -7.23 32.40 14.18
N ALA A 314 -6.81 31.16 13.94
CA ALA A 314 -6.33 30.28 15.01
C ALA A 314 -4.95 30.76 15.51
N GLU A 315 -4.66 30.51 16.79
CA GLU A 315 -3.32 30.68 17.33
C GLU A 315 -2.34 29.82 16.52
N ARG A 316 -1.18 30.39 16.20
CA ARG A 316 -0.16 29.69 15.41
C ARG A 316 0.37 28.50 16.24
N PRO A 317 0.32 27.27 15.70
CA PRO A 317 0.96 26.13 16.36
C PRO A 317 2.47 26.35 16.50
N SER A 318 3.07 25.74 17.51
CA SER A 318 4.53 25.75 17.67
C SER A 318 5.24 25.24 16.42
N LEU A 319 6.43 25.78 16.12
CA LEU A 319 7.24 25.38 14.96
C LEU A 319 7.54 23.87 14.94
N TRP A 320 7.65 23.24 16.12
CA TRP A 320 7.85 21.81 16.25
C TRP A 320 6.73 20.97 15.63
N HIS A 321 5.50 21.48 15.57
CA HIS A 321 4.42 20.79 14.89
C HIS A 321 4.60 20.77 13.38
N PHE A 322 5.18 21.80 12.77
CA PHE A 322 5.48 21.78 11.34
C PHE A 322 6.58 20.77 11.02
N ALA A 323 7.63 20.69 11.86
CA ALA A 323 8.63 19.65 11.74
C ALA A 323 8.03 18.24 11.90
N GLY A 324 7.16 18.06 12.90
CA GLY A 324 6.47 16.79 13.12
C GLY A 324 5.52 16.41 11.98
N LEU A 325 4.75 17.35 11.45
CA LEU A 325 3.86 17.13 10.30
C LEU A 325 4.65 16.76 9.05
N GLY A 326 5.73 17.49 8.75
CA GLY A 326 6.62 17.19 7.63
C GLY A 326 7.32 15.84 7.79
N ALA A 327 7.72 15.48 9.01
CA ALA A 327 8.32 14.17 9.27
C ALA A 327 7.31 13.03 9.09
N VAL A 328 6.10 13.16 9.64
CA VAL A 328 5.05 12.13 9.54
C VAL A 328 4.64 11.89 8.08
N ALA A 329 4.58 12.95 7.27
CA ALA A 329 4.23 12.83 5.85
C ALA A 329 5.42 12.43 4.95
N GLY A 330 6.62 12.98 5.14
CA GLY A 330 7.71 12.80 4.19
C GLY A 330 8.73 11.71 4.52
N VAL A 331 8.97 11.40 5.81
CA VAL A 331 9.96 10.37 6.19
C VAL A 331 9.56 8.96 5.72
N PRO A 332 8.28 8.56 5.69
CA PRO A 332 7.90 7.25 5.16
C PRO A 332 8.44 6.94 3.76
N THR A 333 8.63 7.93 2.88
CA THR A 333 9.24 7.72 1.55
C THR A 333 10.64 7.12 1.62
N ILE A 334 11.42 7.46 2.66
CA ILE A 334 12.76 6.91 2.88
C ILE A 334 12.67 5.41 3.14
N PHE A 335 11.76 5.02 4.04
CA PHE A 335 11.53 3.61 4.35
C PHE A 335 10.96 2.85 3.15
N GLY A 336 10.13 3.52 2.35
CA GLY A 336 9.62 3.00 1.09
C GLY A 336 10.76 2.69 0.14
N ALA A 337 11.64 3.66 -0.12
CA ALA A 337 12.79 3.51 -1.03
C ALA A 337 13.71 2.36 -0.61
N TRP A 338 13.95 2.20 0.69
CA TRP A 338 14.71 1.04 1.19
C TRP A 338 13.96 -0.28 1.03
N ALA A 339 12.68 -0.31 1.37
CA ALA A 339 11.87 -1.52 1.25
C ALA A 339 11.77 -1.97 -0.22
N GLY A 340 11.50 -1.04 -1.15
CA GLY A 340 11.42 -1.32 -2.57
C GLY A 340 12.77 -1.74 -3.15
N GLY A 341 13.84 -1.08 -2.69
CA GLY A 341 15.18 -1.36 -3.18
C GLY A 341 15.78 -2.69 -2.74
N PHE A 342 15.42 -3.19 -1.54
CA PHE A 342 16.12 -4.32 -0.92
C PHE A 342 15.23 -5.51 -0.56
N ALA A 343 13.92 -5.30 -0.43
CA ALA A 343 12.99 -6.28 0.14
C ALA A 343 11.60 -6.20 -0.50
N PHE A 344 11.53 -5.82 -1.78
CA PHE A 344 10.26 -5.73 -2.48
C PHE A 344 9.57 -7.09 -2.57
N SER A 345 8.26 -7.07 -2.38
CA SER A 345 7.37 -8.21 -2.53
C SER A 345 6.00 -7.68 -2.92
N PRO A 346 5.41 -8.14 -4.04
CA PRO A 346 4.09 -7.68 -4.48
C PRO A 346 3.02 -7.86 -3.41
N ALA A 347 3.09 -8.94 -2.62
CA ALA A 347 2.11 -9.24 -1.58
C ALA A 347 2.14 -8.21 -0.44
N TRP A 348 3.34 -7.85 0.03
CA TRP A 348 3.49 -6.82 1.05
C TRP A 348 3.18 -5.42 0.51
N ALA A 349 3.52 -5.17 -0.76
CA ALA A 349 3.18 -3.94 -1.46
C ALA A 349 1.66 -3.76 -1.54
N ALA A 350 0.91 -4.78 -1.98
CA ALA A 350 -0.55 -4.75 -2.03
C ALA A 350 -1.20 -4.43 -0.67
N VAL A 351 -0.70 -5.02 0.43
CA VAL A 351 -1.16 -4.69 1.79
C VAL A 351 -0.88 -3.23 2.13
N ALA A 352 0.35 -2.75 1.86
CA ALA A 352 0.76 -1.38 2.15
C ALA A 352 -0.08 -0.35 1.38
N PHE A 353 -0.29 -0.57 0.08
CA PHE A 353 -1.13 0.28 -0.76
C PHE A 353 -2.61 0.22 -0.34
N GLY A 354 -3.11 -0.95 0.09
CA GLY A 354 -4.43 -1.06 0.70
C GLY A 354 -4.55 -0.17 1.93
N ILE A 355 -3.58 -0.25 2.86
CA ILE A 355 -3.52 0.61 4.05
C ILE A 355 -3.44 2.10 3.67
N ALA A 356 -2.66 2.48 2.66
CA ALA A 356 -2.59 3.86 2.20
C ALA A 356 -3.94 4.35 1.65
N ALA A 357 -4.57 3.57 0.76
CA ALA A 357 -5.87 3.89 0.17
C ALA A 357 -6.97 4.04 1.24
N GLY A 358 -7.02 3.11 2.20
CA GLY A 358 -7.97 3.19 3.31
C GLY A 358 -7.74 4.42 4.20
N ALA A 359 -6.48 4.78 4.47
CA ALA A 359 -6.15 5.96 5.25
C ALA A 359 -6.54 7.25 4.53
N ILE A 360 -6.22 7.39 3.24
CA ILE A 360 -6.60 8.54 2.41
C ILE A 360 -8.12 8.68 2.35
N GLY A 361 -8.84 7.59 2.05
CA GLY A 361 -10.30 7.58 2.00
C GLY A 361 -10.93 8.06 3.30
N GLN A 362 -10.36 7.65 4.44
CA GLN A 362 -10.83 8.11 5.74
C GLN A 362 -10.53 9.59 6.01
N VAL A 363 -9.38 10.08 5.58
CA VAL A 363 -9.04 11.52 5.67
C VAL A 363 -10.02 12.37 4.84
N ILE A 364 -10.30 11.96 3.60
CA ILE A 364 -11.28 12.63 2.74
C ILE A 364 -12.63 12.72 3.45
N TRP A 365 -13.10 11.61 4.02
CA TRP A 365 -14.37 11.59 4.75
C TRP A 365 -14.37 12.57 5.93
N GLN A 366 -13.29 12.65 6.70
CA GLN A 366 -13.20 13.56 7.85
C GLN A 366 -13.17 15.03 7.45
N ILE A 367 -12.41 15.40 6.41
CA ILE A 367 -12.37 16.78 5.92
C ILE A 367 -13.75 17.18 5.42
N THR A 368 -14.33 16.38 4.52
CA THR A 368 -15.63 16.69 3.89
C THR A 368 -16.75 16.82 4.91
N LYS A 369 -16.80 15.93 5.92
CA LYS A 369 -17.74 16.00 7.04
C LYS A 369 -17.56 17.27 7.89
N GLY A 370 -16.33 17.75 8.03
CA GLY A 370 -15.99 18.97 8.79
C GLY A 370 -16.27 20.29 8.06
N MET A 371 -16.50 20.25 6.74
CA MET A 371 -16.73 21.46 5.94
C MET A 371 -18.12 22.07 6.20
N LYS A 372 -18.19 23.40 6.25
CA LYS A 372 -19.46 24.14 6.33
C LYS A 372 -20.20 24.06 5.00
N LYS A 373 -21.53 23.93 5.01
CA LYS A 373 -22.36 23.90 3.79
C LYS A 373 -22.10 25.08 2.84
N SER A 374 -21.87 26.29 3.38
CA SER A 374 -21.62 27.50 2.58
C SER A 374 -20.28 27.51 1.84
N THR A 375 -19.35 26.64 2.22
CA THR A 375 -18.02 26.51 1.61
C THR A 375 -17.67 25.06 1.30
N GLY A 376 -18.65 24.15 1.33
CA GLY A 376 -18.47 22.72 1.12
C GLY A 376 -18.32 22.40 -0.36
N LEU A 377 -18.10 21.12 -0.68
CA LEU A 377 -17.90 20.65 -2.07
C LEU A 377 -19.05 21.05 -3.02
N ALA A 378 -20.29 21.10 -2.52
CA ALA A 378 -21.46 21.48 -3.32
C ALA A 378 -21.62 23.01 -3.51
N SER A 379 -20.76 23.84 -2.91
CA SER A 379 -20.73 25.28 -3.16
C SER A 379 -19.94 25.59 -4.43
N GLY A 380 -20.27 26.65 -5.16
CA GLY A 380 -19.55 26.99 -6.41
C GLY A 380 -18.04 27.15 -6.21
N LEU A 381 -17.61 27.80 -5.12
CA LEU A 381 -16.19 27.97 -4.81
C LEU A 381 -15.55 26.66 -4.30
N GLY A 382 -16.27 25.85 -3.52
CA GLY A 382 -15.78 24.54 -3.08
C GLY A 382 -15.62 23.55 -4.24
N ALA A 383 -16.58 23.48 -5.15
CA ALA A 383 -16.51 22.68 -6.37
C ALA A 383 -15.31 23.11 -7.23
N ALA A 384 -15.09 24.42 -7.39
CA ALA A 384 -13.92 24.94 -8.09
C ALA A 384 -12.61 24.52 -7.41
N GLY A 385 -12.55 24.58 -6.07
CA GLY A 385 -11.39 24.10 -5.29
C GLY A 385 -11.12 22.62 -5.54
N PHE A 386 -12.14 21.78 -5.38
CA PHE A 386 -12.06 20.34 -5.63
C PHE A 386 -11.56 20.01 -7.03
N MET A 387 -12.16 20.62 -8.06
CA MET A 387 -11.72 20.43 -9.45
C MET A 387 -10.30 20.93 -9.67
N THR A 388 -9.91 22.04 -9.05
CA THR A 388 -8.53 22.56 -9.13
C THR A 388 -7.55 21.56 -8.53
N GLY A 389 -7.89 20.92 -7.40
CA GLY A 389 -7.09 19.84 -6.83
C GLY A 389 -6.90 18.67 -7.80
N LEU A 390 -7.97 18.16 -8.39
CA LEU A 390 -7.89 17.10 -9.39
C LEU A 390 -7.01 17.48 -10.60
N VAL A 391 -7.16 18.70 -11.11
CA VAL A 391 -6.37 19.19 -12.25
C VAL A 391 -4.90 19.34 -11.89
N ILE A 392 -4.58 19.85 -10.71
CA ILE A 392 -3.21 19.94 -10.22
C ILE A 392 -2.59 18.55 -10.22
N MET A 393 -3.24 17.57 -9.57
CA MET A 393 -2.69 16.21 -9.50
C MET A 393 -2.54 15.55 -10.87
N TYR A 394 -3.53 15.72 -11.75
CA TYR A 394 -3.44 15.20 -13.11
C TYR A 394 -2.25 15.79 -13.87
N VAL A 395 -2.07 17.12 -13.81
CA VAL A 395 -0.96 17.80 -14.48
C VAL A 395 0.39 17.42 -13.88
N THR A 396 0.48 17.26 -12.56
CA THR A 396 1.73 16.80 -11.92
C THR A 396 2.04 15.35 -12.27
N GLY A 397 1.02 14.49 -12.37
CA GLY A 397 1.17 13.10 -12.83
C GLY A 397 1.68 12.99 -14.26
N LEU A 398 1.34 13.94 -15.15
CA LEU A 398 1.90 13.98 -16.51
C LEU A 398 3.43 14.21 -16.55
N PHE A 399 4.02 14.75 -15.48
CA PHE A 399 5.49 14.85 -15.36
C PHE A 399 6.11 13.60 -14.75
N ALA A 400 5.32 12.72 -14.14
CA ALA A 400 5.74 11.45 -13.56
C ALA A 400 5.74 10.30 -14.57
N ALA A 401 4.94 10.44 -15.65
CA ALA A 401 4.68 9.43 -16.67
C ALA A 401 5.70 9.37 -17.81
#